data_AF-A0A6N7PJT3-F1
#
_entry.id   AF-A0A6N7PJT3-F1
#
_cell.length_a   1.000
_cell.length_b   1.000
_cell.length_c   1.000
_cell.angle_alpha   90.00
_cell.angle_beta   90.00
_cell.angle_gamma   90.00
#
_symmetry.space_group_name_H-M   'P 1'
#
loop_
_entity.id
_entity.type
_entity.pdbx_description
1 polymer ?
#
loop_
_entity_poly.entity_id
_entity_poly.type
_entity_poly.pdbx_seq_one_letter_code
_entity_poly.pdbx_strand_id
1 'polypeptide(L)'
;MMDDLDKLPPDLAFQHDGHVTDVVLSSVADGEAGIVPADALSHLDGCDHCAERLGAEALLSVHAGELLAELAEPSFAPVRVAEKAAAKAPASVRGLATLPKRAVLGALLLAALGALPAILDQIAHVPTLVGTIGHAMLMLGRSAAVVSKSEMFPALAFAASAVLMISGLVVSRVSRPGSSNDFAQEGGV
;
A
#
# COMPACT_ATOMS: atom_id res chain seq x y z
N MET A 1 -9.62 -30.28 4.28
CA MET A 1 -9.67 -30.48 2.82
C MET A 1 -9.81 -29.08 2.24
N MET A 2 -8.72 -28.50 1.74
CA MET A 2 -8.87 -27.44 0.73
C MET A 2 -9.41 -28.15 -0.51
N ASP A 3 -10.50 -27.64 -1.08
CA ASP A 3 -11.12 -28.23 -2.25
C ASP A 3 -10.14 -28.13 -3.43
N ASP A 4 -10.08 -29.17 -4.27
CA ASP A 4 -9.27 -29.18 -5.50
C ASP A 4 -9.63 -28.02 -6.47
N LEU A 5 -10.73 -27.32 -6.21
CA LEU A 5 -11.17 -26.11 -6.89
C LEU A 5 -10.29 -24.88 -6.62
N ASP A 6 -9.50 -24.89 -5.54
CA ASP A 6 -8.57 -23.79 -5.19
C ASP A 6 -7.22 -23.91 -5.91
N LYS A 7 -7.01 -25.00 -6.67
CA LYS A 7 -5.77 -25.26 -7.42
C LYS A 7 -5.85 -24.73 -8.84
N LEU A 8 -4.68 -24.43 -9.41
CA LEU A 8 -4.55 -24.13 -10.84
C LEU A 8 -5.11 -25.29 -11.68
N PRO A 9 -5.97 -25.00 -12.67
CA PRO A 9 -6.45 -26.03 -13.58
C PRO A 9 -5.27 -26.63 -14.37
N PRO A 10 -5.32 -27.93 -14.72
CA PRO A 10 -4.21 -28.64 -15.34
C PRO A 10 -3.76 -28.01 -16.67
N ASP A 11 -4.70 -27.43 -17.43
CA ASP A 11 -4.43 -26.73 -18.69
C ASP A 11 -3.57 -25.46 -18.52
N LEU A 12 -3.53 -24.90 -17.29
CA LEU A 12 -2.65 -23.79 -16.93
C LEU A 12 -1.39 -24.27 -16.21
N ALA A 13 -1.37 -25.51 -15.71
CA ALA A 13 -0.22 -26.06 -15.00
C ALA A 13 0.86 -26.58 -15.96
N PHE A 14 0.43 -27.17 -17.08
CA PHE A 14 1.32 -27.78 -18.07
C PHE A 14 1.19 -27.15 -19.45
N GLN A 15 2.32 -27.04 -20.13
CA GLN A 15 2.41 -26.70 -21.54
C GLN A 15 2.16 -27.95 -22.41
N HIS A 16 1.93 -27.74 -23.71
CA HIS A 16 1.71 -28.83 -24.66
C HIS A 16 2.94 -29.75 -24.86
N ASP A 17 4.13 -29.29 -24.49
CA ASP A 17 5.37 -30.06 -24.53
C ASP A 17 5.60 -30.92 -23.28
N GLY A 18 4.72 -30.83 -22.28
CA GLY A 18 4.79 -31.57 -21.03
C GLY A 18 5.63 -30.89 -19.94
N HIS A 19 6.13 -29.68 -20.16
CA HIS A 19 6.78 -28.87 -19.12
C HIS A 19 5.78 -28.03 -18.35
N VAL A 20 6.16 -27.55 -17.17
CA VAL A 20 5.32 -26.62 -16.41
C VAL A 20 5.28 -25.23 -17.08
N THR A 21 4.17 -24.53 -16.95
CA THR A 21 4.00 -23.16 -17.46
C THR A 21 4.77 -22.16 -16.60
N ASP A 22 5.01 -20.96 -17.14
CA ASP A 22 5.61 -19.85 -16.38
C ASP A 22 4.75 -19.47 -15.16
N VAL A 23 3.44 -19.65 -15.22
CA VAL A 23 2.52 -19.36 -14.11
C VAL A 23 2.81 -20.27 -12.92
N VAL A 24 3.11 -21.55 -13.15
CA VAL A 24 3.51 -22.46 -12.08
C VAL A 24 4.86 -22.05 -11.50
N LEU A 25 5.83 -21.72 -12.36
CA LEU A 25 7.17 -21.33 -11.93
C LEU A 25 7.15 -20.06 -11.07
N SER A 26 6.45 -19.01 -11.51
CA SER A 26 6.31 -17.77 -10.74
C SER A 26 5.56 -17.98 -9.44
N SER A 27 4.47 -18.76 -9.45
CA SER A 27 3.72 -19.09 -8.22
C SER A 27 4.59 -19.81 -7.20
N VAL A 28 5.45 -20.75 -7.63
CA VAL A 28 6.40 -21.42 -6.73
C VAL A 28 7.49 -20.47 -6.26
N ALA A 29 8.05 -19.64 -7.14
CA ALA A 29 9.07 -18.65 -6.81
C ALA A 29 8.58 -17.62 -5.78
N ASP A 30 7.31 -17.23 -5.85
CA ASP A 30 6.67 -16.30 -4.92
C ASP A 30 6.25 -16.94 -3.59
N GLY A 31 6.48 -18.25 -3.41
CA GLY A 31 6.12 -19.00 -2.21
C GLY A 31 4.66 -19.48 -2.15
N GLU A 32 3.91 -19.30 -3.24
CA GLU A 32 2.52 -19.69 -3.39
C GLU A 32 2.37 -21.12 -3.95
N ALA A 33 3.27 -22.05 -3.59
CA ALA A 33 3.16 -23.45 -3.99
C ALA A 33 1.82 -24.11 -3.55
N GLY A 34 1.13 -23.50 -2.58
CA GLY A 34 -0.19 -23.90 -2.11
C GLY A 34 -1.29 -23.84 -3.19
N ILE A 35 -1.15 -23.05 -4.25
CA ILE A 35 -2.12 -23.01 -5.37
C ILE A 35 -1.76 -23.96 -6.53
N VAL A 36 -0.55 -24.53 -6.51
CA VAL A 36 -0.06 -25.41 -7.58
C VAL A 36 -0.55 -26.85 -7.34
N PRO A 37 -1.00 -27.58 -8.39
CA PRO A 37 -1.36 -28.99 -8.28
C PRO A 37 -0.15 -29.87 -7.95
N ALA A 38 -0.36 -30.94 -7.19
CA ALA A 38 0.73 -31.78 -6.66
C ALA A 38 1.55 -32.47 -7.75
N ASP A 39 0.90 -32.80 -8.86
CA ASP A 39 1.47 -33.41 -10.06
C ASP A 39 2.44 -32.47 -10.79
N ALA A 40 2.16 -31.16 -10.82
CA ALA A 40 3.09 -30.18 -11.35
C ALA A 40 4.31 -29.97 -10.41
N LEU A 41 4.10 -29.98 -9.09
CA LEU A 41 5.19 -29.94 -8.13
C LEU A 41 6.09 -31.17 -8.25
N SER A 42 5.50 -32.37 -8.35
CA SER A 42 6.25 -33.61 -8.55
C SER A 42 7.01 -33.64 -9.87
N HIS A 43 6.48 -33.02 -10.94
CA HIS A 43 7.21 -32.88 -12.20
C HIS A 43 8.39 -31.94 -12.05
N LEU A 44 8.22 -30.82 -11.36
CA LEU A 44 9.26 -29.83 -11.12
C LEU A 44 10.45 -30.43 -10.35
N ASP A 45 10.19 -31.30 -9.38
CA ASP A 45 11.23 -32.04 -8.65
C ASP A 45 11.97 -33.07 -9.51
N GLY A 46 11.35 -33.56 -10.59
CA GLY A 46 11.89 -34.63 -11.45
C GLY A 46 12.42 -34.16 -12.81
N CYS A 47 12.21 -32.90 -13.19
CA CYS A 47 12.56 -32.37 -14.50
C CYS A 47 13.64 -31.28 -14.39
N ASP A 48 14.88 -31.62 -14.76
CA ASP A 48 16.04 -30.71 -14.71
C ASP A 48 15.78 -29.38 -15.44
N HIS A 49 15.10 -29.43 -16.60
CA HIS A 49 14.78 -28.22 -17.37
C HIS A 49 13.82 -27.28 -16.62
N CYS A 50 12.82 -27.83 -15.94
CA CYS A 50 11.89 -27.02 -15.15
C CYS A 50 12.56 -26.48 -13.88
N ALA A 51 13.44 -27.25 -13.25
CA ALA A 51 14.23 -26.83 -12.09
C ALA A 51 15.20 -25.69 -12.44
N GLU A 52 15.87 -25.77 -13.61
CA GLU A 52 16.75 -24.69 -14.10
C GLU A 52 15.96 -23.39 -14.34
N ARG A 53 14.79 -23.48 -15.00
CA ARG A 53 13.90 -22.33 -15.22
C ARG A 53 13.37 -21.74 -13.91
N LEU A 54 13.01 -22.57 -12.93
CA LEU A 54 12.60 -22.10 -11.61
C LEU A 54 13.72 -21.31 -10.93
N GLY A 55 14.97 -21.78 -11.03
CA GLY A 55 16.13 -21.07 -10.50
C GLY A 55 16.29 -19.68 -11.11
N ALA A 56 16.07 -19.54 -12.42
CA ALA A 56 16.09 -18.24 -13.10
C ALA A 56 14.96 -17.30 -12.61
N GLU A 57 13.74 -17.81 -12.49
CA GLU A 57 12.59 -17.05 -11.98
C GLU A 57 12.78 -16.61 -10.51
N ALA A 58 13.33 -17.49 -9.67
CA ALA A 58 13.62 -17.17 -8.28
C ALA A 58 14.65 -16.02 -8.16
N LEU A 59 15.68 -16.00 -9.02
CA LEU A 59 16.65 -14.90 -9.06
C LEU A 59 16.00 -13.58 -9.53
N LEU A 60 15.06 -13.65 -10.48
CA LEU A 60 14.29 -12.47 -10.92
C LEU A 60 13.40 -11.92 -9.79
N SER A 61 12.73 -12.78 -9.02
CA SER A 61 11.90 -12.36 -7.89
C SER A 61 12.73 -11.68 -6.80
N VAL A 62 13.93 -12.21 -6.48
CA VAL A 62 14.87 -11.56 -5.56
C VAL A 62 15.30 -10.20 -6.08
N HIS A 63 15.67 -10.09 -7.36
CA HIS A 63 16.11 -8.83 -7.94
C HIS A 63 14.98 -7.78 -7.98
N ALA A 64 13.75 -8.22 -8.27
CA ALA A 64 12.58 -7.35 -8.19
C ALA A 64 12.36 -6.82 -6.76
N GLY A 65 12.57 -7.67 -5.75
CA GLY A 65 12.54 -7.27 -4.34
C GLY A 65 13.60 -6.21 -4.00
N GLU A 66 14.82 -6.35 -4.51
CA GLU A 66 15.89 -5.37 -4.33
C GLU A 66 15.54 -4.02 -4.98
N LEU A 67 15.05 -4.03 -6.22
CA LEU A 67 14.64 -2.81 -6.93
C LEU A 67 13.46 -2.12 -6.25
N LEU A 68 12.48 -2.89 -5.75
CA LEU A 68 11.37 -2.35 -4.98
C LEU A 68 11.83 -1.80 -3.64
N ALA A 69 12.82 -2.42 -2.98
CA ALA A 69 13.41 -1.90 -1.75
C ALA A 69 14.17 -0.59 -2.00
N GLU A 70 14.89 -0.48 -3.11
CA GLU A 70 15.57 0.75 -3.54
C GLU A 70 14.57 1.87 -3.86
N LEU A 71 13.45 1.56 -4.51
CA LEU A 71 12.36 2.52 -4.75
C LEU A 71 11.60 2.89 -3.47
N ALA A 72 11.51 1.96 -2.51
CA ALA A 72 10.85 2.14 -1.24
C ALA A 72 11.73 2.88 -0.23
N GLU A 73 13.06 2.89 -0.38
CA GLU A 73 13.90 3.90 0.23
C GLU A 73 13.42 5.25 -0.29
N PRO A 74 12.76 6.07 0.55
CA PRO A 74 12.33 7.37 0.11
C PRO A 74 13.62 8.08 -0.29
N SER A 75 13.68 8.56 -1.53
CA SER A 75 14.52 9.69 -1.85
C SER A 75 14.05 10.83 -0.97
N PHE A 76 14.55 10.85 0.27
CA PHE A 76 14.53 11.94 1.21
C PHE A 76 15.50 13.02 0.70
N ALA A 77 15.57 13.25 -0.60
CA ALA A 77 15.89 14.57 -1.08
C ALA A 77 14.73 15.43 -0.58
N PRO A 78 14.92 16.28 0.46
CA PRO A 78 13.89 17.23 0.80
C PRO A 78 13.59 17.97 -0.49
N VAL A 79 12.36 17.87 -0.98
CA VAL A 79 11.86 18.81 -1.98
C VAL A 79 12.04 20.15 -1.30
N ARG A 80 13.13 20.84 -1.64
CA ARG A 80 13.39 22.21 -1.23
C ARG A 80 12.36 23.04 -1.96
N VAL A 81 11.13 23.00 -1.46
CA VAL A 81 10.14 24.02 -1.76
C VAL A 81 10.82 25.31 -1.35
N ALA A 82 11.20 26.12 -2.35
CA ALA A 82 11.96 27.31 -2.14
C ALA A 82 11.33 28.14 -1.01
N GLU A 83 12.00 28.18 0.13
CA GLU A 83 11.60 28.82 1.39
C GLU A 83 11.66 30.35 1.30
N LYS A 84 11.19 30.92 0.18
CA LYS A 84 11.10 32.36 -0.05
C LYS A 84 9.66 32.86 0.12
N ALA A 85 9.00 32.50 1.23
CA ALA A 85 7.87 33.27 1.81
C ALA A 85 7.32 32.61 3.08
N ALA A 86 8.07 32.59 4.18
CA ALA A 86 7.47 32.32 5.50
C ALA A 86 8.05 33.28 6.55
N ALA A 87 7.79 34.58 6.36
CA ALA A 87 7.93 35.54 7.43
C ALA A 87 6.78 35.35 8.44
N LYS A 88 7.14 35.01 9.69
CA LYS A 88 6.32 35.02 10.92
C LYS A 88 5.17 34.01 11.02
N ALA A 89 5.44 32.88 11.68
CA ALA A 89 4.41 32.08 12.35
C ALA A 89 4.32 32.48 13.84
N PRO A 90 3.12 32.77 14.40
CA PRO A 90 2.96 33.04 15.82
C PRO A 90 2.85 31.75 16.65
N ALA A 91 3.35 31.85 17.87
CA ALA A 91 3.42 30.79 18.87
C ALA A 91 2.05 30.29 19.36
N SER A 92 2.01 28.99 19.67
CA SER A 92 1.06 28.29 20.56
C SER A 92 -0.43 28.37 20.24
N VAL A 93 -0.94 27.37 19.50
CA VAL A 93 -2.39 27.12 19.37
C VAL A 93 -2.87 26.22 20.51
N ARG A 94 -3.06 26.80 21.70
CA ARG A 94 -4.00 26.26 22.71
C ARG A 94 -5.38 26.84 22.40
N GLY A 95 -6.10 26.20 21.49
CA GLY A 95 -7.41 26.69 21.06
C GLY A 95 -7.97 25.99 19.82
N LEU A 96 -8.03 24.66 19.82
CA LEU A 96 -8.60 23.89 18.70
C LEU A 96 -10.15 23.89 18.64
N ALA A 97 -10.84 24.55 19.58
CA ALA A 97 -12.29 24.42 19.72
C ALA A 97 -13.12 25.26 18.72
N THR A 98 -12.52 26.18 17.98
CA THR A 98 -13.26 27.06 17.05
C THR A 98 -12.44 27.38 15.80
N LEU A 99 -12.01 26.35 15.07
CA LEU A 99 -11.49 26.58 13.72
C LEU A 99 -12.64 27.10 12.83
N PRO A 100 -12.48 28.27 12.17
CA PRO A 100 -13.52 28.82 11.32
C PRO A 100 -13.78 27.85 10.17
N LYS A 101 -15.04 27.40 10.02
CA LYS A 101 -15.46 26.41 9.02
C LYS A 101 -14.96 26.74 7.60
N ARG A 102 -14.78 28.03 7.29
CA ARG A 102 -14.24 28.52 6.02
C ARG A 102 -12.77 28.17 5.80
N ALA A 103 -11.94 28.18 6.84
CA ALA A 103 -10.53 27.80 6.74
C ALA A 103 -10.36 26.29 6.51
N VAL A 104 -11.19 25.47 7.17
CA VAL A 104 -11.23 24.02 6.94
C VAL A 104 -11.69 23.72 5.52
N LEU A 105 -12.75 24.40 5.04
CA LEU A 105 -13.23 24.24 3.66
C LEU A 105 -12.16 24.68 2.65
N GLY A 106 -11.44 25.77 2.92
CA GLY A 106 -10.36 26.25 2.08
C GLY A 106 -9.19 25.27 2.00
N ALA A 107 -8.77 24.71 3.14
CA ALA A 107 -7.73 23.69 3.18
C ALA A 107 -8.16 22.40 2.47
N LEU A 108 -9.43 22.00 2.61
CA LEU A 108 -10.00 20.84 1.93
C LEU A 108 -10.03 21.04 0.40
N LEU A 109 -10.43 22.23 -0.07
CA LEU A 109 -10.42 22.57 -1.49
C LEU A 109 -9.00 22.63 -2.06
N LEU A 110 -8.04 23.20 -1.32
CA LEU A 110 -6.65 23.24 -1.73
C LEU A 110 -6.05 21.83 -1.83
N ALA A 111 -6.37 20.97 -0.85
CA ALA A 111 -5.97 19.56 -0.87
C ALA A 111 -6.59 18.80 -2.05
N ALA A 112 -7.88 19.04 -2.34
CA ALA A 112 -8.56 18.45 -3.49
C ALA A 112 -7.96 18.90 -4.83
N LEU A 113 -7.59 20.18 -4.97
CA LEU A 113 -6.90 20.69 -6.16
C LEU A 113 -5.50 20.12 -6.31
N GLY A 114 -4.76 19.95 -5.21
CA GLY A 114 -3.42 19.35 -5.21
C GLY A 114 -3.42 17.86 -5.57
N ALA A 115 -4.49 17.14 -5.23
CA ALA A 115 -4.67 15.73 -5.58
C ALA A 115 -5.17 15.51 -7.02
N LEU A 116 -5.58 16.56 -7.71
CA LEU A 116 -6.18 16.48 -9.05
C LEU A 116 -5.28 15.84 -10.12
N PRO A 117 -3.95 16.10 -10.18
CA PRO A 117 -3.08 15.47 -11.18
C PRO A 117 -2.96 13.96 -10.97
N ALA A 118 -2.84 13.51 -9.70
CA ALA A 118 -2.78 12.09 -9.36
C ALA A 118 -4.10 11.38 -9.69
N ILE A 119 -5.23 12.04 -9.48
CA ILE A 119 -6.55 11.52 -9.85
C ILE A 119 -6.70 11.42 -11.38
N LEU A 120 -6.23 12.42 -12.13
CA LEU A 120 -6.32 12.41 -13.60
C LEU A 120 -5.43 11.31 -14.23
N ASP A 121 -4.25 11.07 -13.67
CA ASP A 121 -3.34 10.00 -14.12
C ASP A 121 -3.93 8.60 -13.84
N GLN A 122 -4.61 8.46 -12.70
CA GLN A 122 -5.28 7.23 -12.32
C GLN A 122 -6.56 6.99 -13.14
N ILE A 123 -7.25 8.06 -13.58
CA ILE A 123 -8.45 7.99 -14.44
C ILE A 123 -8.16 7.40 -15.83
N ALA A 124 -6.94 7.53 -16.35
CA ALA A 124 -6.55 6.93 -17.63
C ALA A 124 -6.60 5.39 -17.63
N HIS A 125 -6.62 4.74 -16.44
CA HIS A 125 -6.62 3.28 -16.27
C HIS A 125 -7.99 2.72 -15.79
N VAL A 126 -9.07 3.51 -15.84
CA VAL A 126 -10.30 3.27 -15.07
C VAL A 126 -11.33 2.24 -15.59
N PRO A 127 -11.41 1.76 -16.85
CA PRO A 127 -12.54 0.92 -17.24
C PRO A 127 -12.63 -0.41 -16.46
N THR A 128 -11.54 -0.88 -15.83
CA THR A 128 -11.54 -2.07 -14.95
C THR A 128 -11.70 -1.76 -13.46
N LEU A 129 -11.40 -0.53 -13.00
CA LEU A 129 -11.49 -0.16 -11.58
C LEU A 129 -12.92 0.19 -11.11
N VAL A 130 -13.79 0.68 -11.99
CA VAL A 130 -15.16 1.06 -11.57
C VAL A 130 -15.97 -0.15 -11.10
N GLY A 131 -15.75 -1.31 -11.73
CA GLY A 131 -16.44 -2.56 -11.36
C GLY A 131 -16.01 -3.08 -9.98
N THR A 132 -14.72 -3.03 -9.68
CA THR A 132 -14.15 -3.51 -8.40
C THR A 132 -14.42 -2.54 -7.26
N ILE A 133 -14.28 -1.22 -7.48
CA ILE A 133 -14.62 -0.20 -6.48
C ILE A 133 -16.11 -0.25 -6.14
N GLY A 134 -16.98 -0.42 -7.14
CA GLY A 134 -18.42 -0.56 -6.93
C GLY A 134 -18.75 -1.76 -6.03
N HIS A 135 -18.16 -2.92 -6.31
CA HIS A 135 -18.33 -4.11 -5.48
C HIS A 135 -17.77 -3.94 -4.08
N ALA A 136 -16.58 -3.33 -3.94
CA ALA A 136 -15.96 -3.07 -2.65
C ALA A 136 -16.82 -2.11 -1.80
N MET A 137 -17.33 -1.02 -2.38
CA MET A 137 -18.23 -0.09 -1.68
C MET A 137 -19.54 -0.76 -1.26
N LEU A 138 -20.11 -1.63 -2.10
CA LEU A 138 -21.36 -2.32 -1.78
C LEU A 138 -21.16 -3.36 -0.66
N MET A 139 -20.04 -4.08 -0.66
CA MET A 139 -19.65 -4.97 0.44
C MET A 139 -19.38 -4.20 1.73
N LEU A 140 -18.65 -3.08 1.66
CA LEU A 140 -18.41 -2.20 2.81
C LEU A 140 -19.72 -1.65 3.39
N GLY A 141 -20.65 -1.22 2.54
CA GLY A 141 -21.97 -0.74 2.97
C GLY A 141 -22.80 -1.82 3.65
N ARG A 142 -22.79 -3.06 3.13
CA ARG A 142 -23.47 -4.19 3.75
C ARG A 142 -22.85 -4.57 5.10
N SER A 143 -21.53 -4.62 5.19
CA SER A 143 -20.82 -4.88 6.45
C SER A 143 -21.09 -3.78 7.48
N ALA A 144 -21.09 -2.51 7.08
CA ALA A 144 -21.43 -1.40 7.95
C ALA A 144 -22.87 -1.49 8.48
N ALA A 145 -23.84 -1.89 7.65
CA ALA A 145 -25.24 -2.06 8.05
C ALA A 145 -25.46 -3.24 9.02
N VAL A 146 -24.63 -4.30 8.92
CA VAL A 146 -24.65 -5.42 9.86
C VAL A 146 -24.00 -5.00 11.18
N VAL A 147 -22.85 -4.33 11.12
CA VAL A 147 -22.08 -3.89 12.29
C VAL A 147 -22.80 -2.78 13.06
N SER A 148 -23.56 -1.90 12.39
CA SER A 148 -24.35 -0.83 13.04
C SER A 148 -25.51 -1.35 13.89
N LYS A 149 -25.94 -2.60 13.69
CA LYS A 149 -26.95 -3.26 14.51
C LYS A 149 -26.35 -4.01 15.70
N SER A 150 -25.03 -4.09 15.80
CA SER A 150 -24.35 -4.76 16.91
C SER A 150 -24.23 -3.82 18.11
N GLU A 151 -24.46 -4.33 19.32
CA GLU A 151 -24.24 -3.57 20.56
C GLU A 151 -22.76 -3.19 20.77
N MET A 152 -21.85 -3.83 20.03
CA MET A 152 -20.41 -3.55 20.03
C MET A 152 -19.99 -2.43 19.08
N PHE A 153 -20.92 -1.85 18.30
CA PHE A 153 -20.65 -0.73 17.40
C PHE A 153 -19.89 0.44 18.04
N PRO A 154 -20.29 0.97 19.23
CA PRO A 154 -19.56 2.06 19.85
C PRO A 154 -18.11 1.67 20.20
N ALA A 155 -17.88 0.44 20.69
CA ALA A 155 -16.53 -0.03 21.01
C ALA A 155 -15.63 -0.11 19.76
N LEU A 156 -16.16 -0.62 18.64
CA LEU A 156 -15.45 -0.65 17.36
C LEU A 156 -15.20 0.76 16.81
N ALA A 157 -16.16 1.67 16.92
CA ALA A 157 -15.99 3.06 16.49
C ALA A 157 -14.91 3.79 17.32
N PHE A 158 -14.86 3.56 18.63
CA PHE A 158 -13.80 4.08 19.50
C PHE A 158 -12.43 3.47 19.15
N ALA A 159 -12.37 2.16 18.92
CA ALA A 159 -11.14 1.49 18.51
C ALA A 159 -10.61 2.03 17.17
N ALA A 160 -11.47 2.16 16.15
CA ALA A 160 -11.10 2.72 14.86
C ALA A 160 -10.62 4.17 14.97
N SER A 161 -11.31 5.00 15.78
CA SER A 161 -10.90 6.38 16.04
C SER A 161 -9.55 6.46 16.76
N ALA A 162 -9.30 5.56 17.73
CA ALA A 162 -8.03 5.47 18.43
C ALA A 162 -6.88 5.09 17.49
N VAL A 163 -7.10 4.10 16.61
CA VAL A 163 -6.13 3.71 15.58
C VAL A 163 -5.82 4.89 14.66
N LEU A 164 -6.83 5.60 14.17
CA LEU A 164 -6.63 6.78 13.31
C LEU A 164 -5.87 7.89 14.03
N MET A 165 -6.15 8.14 15.32
CA MET A 165 -5.39 9.11 16.13
C MET A 165 -3.93 8.70 16.30
N ILE A 166 -3.66 7.41 16.59
CA ILE A 166 -2.30 6.90 16.74
C ILE A 166 -1.53 7.04 15.43
N SER A 167 -2.12 6.62 14.31
CA SER A 167 -1.52 6.77 12.98
C SER A 167 -1.23 8.23 12.65
N GLY A 168 -2.18 9.13 12.90
CA GLY A 168 -1.98 10.57 12.71
C GLY A 168 -0.86 11.14 13.59
N LEU A 169 -0.73 10.65 14.82
CA LEU A 169 0.32 11.09 15.74
C LEU A 169 1.71 10.60 15.30
N VAL A 170 1.81 9.35 14.84
CA VAL A 170 3.06 8.80 14.26
C VAL A 170 3.47 9.62 13.05
N VAL A 171 2.55 9.87 12.10
CA VAL A 171 2.82 10.71 10.93
C VAL A 171 3.23 12.13 11.36
N SER A 172 2.56 12.72 12.34
CA SER A 172 2.91 14.07 12.83
C SER A 172 4.32 14.15 13.44
N ARG A 173 4.80 13.05 14.03
CA ARG A 173 6.15 12.99 14.60
C ARG A 173 7.21 12.81 13.53
N VAL A 174 6.94 11.95 12.56
CA VAL A 174 7.85 11.73 11.42
C VAL A 174 7.93 13.00 10.56
N SER A 175 6.82 13.72 10.39
CA SER A 175 6.73 14.96 9.62
C SER A 175 7.17 16.21 10.38
N ARG A 176 7.92 16.10 11.49
CA ARG A 176 8.50 17.25 12.21
C ARG A 176 10.00 17.32 11.92
N PRO A 177 10.44 17.99 10.84
CA PRO A 177 11.84 18.16 10.54
C PRO A 177 12.32 19.39 11.31
N GLY A 178 12.98 19.19 12.44
CA GLY A 178 13.59 20.31 13.17
C GLY A 178 13.64 20.15 14.68
N SER A 179 14.63 19.40 15.15
CA SER A 179 15.20 19.54 16.50
C SER A 179 16.73 19.39 16.49
N SER A 180 17.37 19.53 15.33
CA SER A 180 18.83 19.40 15.19
C SER A 180 19.57 20.73 15.04
N ASN A 181 18.86 21.86 14.92
CA ASN A 181 19.49 23.18 14.73
C ASN A 181 19.82 23.92 16.04
N ASP A 182 19.38 23.43 17.21
CA ASP A 182 19.70 24.08 18.49
C ASP A 182 21.15 23.85 18.98
N PHE A 183 21.91 22.93 18.36
CA PHE A 183 23.31 22.69 18.74
C PHE A 183 24.34 23.50 17.94
N ALA A 184 23.95 24.22 16.88
CA ALA A 184 24.89 24.95 16.03
C ALA A 184 25.12 26.42 16.43
N GLN A 185 24.37 26.95 17.42
CA GLN A 185 24.39 28.38 17.75
C GLN A 185 25.19 28.76 19.03
N GLU A 186 25.90 27.83 19.67
CA GLU A 186 26.72 28.14 20.87
C GLU A 186 28.23 28.30 20.63
N GLY A 187 28.71 28.27 19.37
CA GLY A 187 30.14 28.16 19.06
C GLY A 187 30.87 29.38 18.49
N GLY A 188 30.29 30.58 18.49
CA GLY A 188 30.91 31.77 17.86
C GLY A 188 31.21 32.89 18.86
N VAL A 189 32.38 32.83 19.51
CA VAL A 189 32.98 33.94 20.28
C VAL A 189 34.35 34.25 19.70
#